data_AF-A0A314UAU0-F1
#
_entry.id   AF-A0A314UAU0-F1
#
_cell.length_a   1.000
_cell.length_b   1.000
_cell.length_c   1.000
_cell.angle_alpha   90.00
_cell.angle_beta   90.00
_cell.angle_gamma   90.00
#
_symmetry.space_group_name_H-M   'P 1'
#
loop_
_entity.id
_entity.type
_entity.pdbx_description
1 polymer ?
#
loop_
_entity_poly.entity_id
_entity_poly.type
_entity_poly.pdbx_seq_one_letter_code
_entity_poly.pdbx_strand_id
1 'polypeptide(L)'
;MVRTRNGPRSNGMLPLLALHAASEYYRLDRKPPVTAGLIAANSLIYLRPAFLDPILPSLQEVWFNPHLIVKNGDLKRFFLSPFYHVGESHLVYNMLSLLWKGIQLENSMDSAEFASMVAVLLGMSQGISLLISKSLLAFFDYEWAYYTEYSVGFSGVLFAMKVVLNSQTENSYVYGIPVPSRYAAWAELALLRGSYNGSDPLTVIIRGLTGVLKWPVRFFRRLFPFRRRQISGRGPVGGDQRGISVSGFWRCHACTYENSAWLNVCEMCSTNRRATGSANGMASPRSAHYSGDLPLEELRRRRMERFGR
;
A
#
# COMPACT_ATOMS: atom_id res chain seq x y z
N MET A 1 17.55 -13.12 39.56
CA MET A 1 17.21 -11.74 39.12
C MET A 1 16.52 -11.85 37.76
N VAL A 2 15.18 -11.93 37.74
CA VAL A 2 14.40 -12.07 36.50
C VAL A 2 14.36 -10.71 35.81
N ARG A 3 15.09 -10.59 34.70
CA ARG A 3 15.12 -9.37 33.89
C ARG A 3 13.81 -9.32 33.11
N THR A 4 12.80 -8.63 33.65
CA THR A 4 11.56 -8.30 32.91
C THR A 4 11.93 -7.47 31.69
N ARG A 5 12.10 -8.14 30.55
CA ARG A 5 12.18 -7.49 29.23
C ARG A 5 10.81 -6.90 28.97
N ASN A 6 10.68 -5.59 29.14
CA ASN A 6 9.51 -4.84 28.70
C ASN A 6 9.33 -5.11 27.21
N GLY A 7 8.32 -5.91 26.85
CA GLY A 7 7.85 -6.02 25.47
C GLY A 7 7.43 -4.64 24.94
N PRO A 8 7.31 -4.47 23.62
CA PRO A 8 6.85 -3.22 23.03
C PRO A 8 5.56 -2.77 23.72
N ARG A 9 5.56 -1.56 24.30
CA ARG A 9 4.33 -0.96 24.85
C ARG A 9 3.33 -0.83 23.71
N SER A 10 2.26 -1.61 23.76
CA SER A 10 1.19 -1.52 22.76
C SER A 10 0.44 -0.20 22.97
N ASN A 11 0.40 0.65 21.95
CA ASN A 11 -0.38 1.87 21.90
C ASN A 11 -1.88 1.60 21.61
N GLY A 12 -2.33 0.35 21.79
CA GLY A 12 -3.71 -0.06 21.53
C GLY A 12 -4.03 -0.28 20.04
N MET A 13 -3.05 -0.19 19.14
CA MET A 13 -3.28 -0.38 17.70
C MET A 13 -3.32 -1.86 17.31
N LEU A 14 -2.58 -2.74 17.98
CA LEU A 14 -2.61 -4.18 17.70
C LEU A 14 -3.99 -4.82 17.94
N PRO A 15 -4.70 -4.56 19.06
CA PRO A 15 -6.08 -5.04 19.23
C PRO A 15 -7.03 -4.51 18.15
N LEU A 16 -6.86 -3.25 17.72
CA LEU A 16 -7.65 -2.65 16.64
C LEU A 16 -7.37 -3.31 15.30
N LEU A 17 -6.09 -3.58 14.99
CA LEU A 17 -5.70 -4.35 13.81
C LEU A 17 -6.34 -5.74 13.84
N ALA A 18 -6.25 -6.45 14.96
CA ALA A 18 -6.81 -7.78 15.11
C ALA A 18 -8.34 -7.77 14.92
N LEU A 19 -9.04 -6.83 15.53
CA LEU A 19 -10.49 -6.66 15.37
C LEU A 19 -10.87 -6.35 13.93
N HIS A 20 -10.16 -5.42 13.29
CA HIS A 20 -10.41 -5.05 11.89
C HIS A 20 -10.14 -6.22 10.94
N ALA A 21 -8.97 -6.87 11.07
CA ALA A 21 -8.61 -8.02 10.25
C ALA A 21 -9.60 -9.18 10.45
N ALA A 22 -10.02 -9.47 11.69
CA ALA A 22 -11.02 -10.50 11.96
C ALA A 22 -12.38 -10.14 11.35
N SER A 23 -12.86 -8.91 11.55
CA SER A 23 -14.13 -8.44 11.00
C SER A 23 -14.17 -8.58 9.47
N GLU A 24 -13.13 -8.12 8.79
CA GLU A 24 -13.02 -8.24 7.34
C GLU A 24 -12.91 -9.70 6.90
N TYR A 25 -12.08 -10.50 7.57
CA TYR A 25 -11.95 -11.93 7.27
C TYR A 25 -13.28 -12.68 7.41
N TYR A 26 -14.07 -12.41 8.45
CA TYR A 26 -15.37 -13.06 8.65
C TYR A 26 -16.39 -12.65 7.60
N ARG A 27 -16.34 -11.41 7.10
CA ARG A 27 -17.26 -10.88 6.08
C ARG A 27 -17.04 -11.43 4.68
N LEU A 28 -15.86 -11.97 4.37
CA LEU A 28 -15.56 -12.50 3.06
C LEU A 28 -16.20 -13.88 2.84
N ASP A 29 -16.90 -14.06 1.72
CA ASP A 29 -17.45 -15.37 1.31
C ASP A 29 -16.32 -16.38 1.06
N ARG A 30 -15.26 -15.93 0.39
CA ARG A 30 -14.03 -16.70 0.16
C ARG A 30 -12.95 -16.24 1.12
N LYS A 31 -12.50 -17.14 2.00
CA LYS A 31 -11.41 -16.84 2.94
C LYS A 31 -10.07 -16.84 2.20
N PRO A 32 -9.22 -15.80 2.33
CA PRO A 32 -7.90 -15.73 1.70
C PRO A 32 -6.81 -16.32 2.64
N PRO A 33 -6.49 -17.63 2.55
CA PRO A 33 -5.60 -18.29 3.49
C PRO A 33 -4.17 -17.74 3.47
N VAL A 34 -3.64 -17.36 2.31
CA VAL A 34 -2.24 -16.90 2.21
C VAL A 34 -2.11 -15.49 2.78
N THR A 35 -3.06 -14.60 2.48
CA THR A 35 -3.11 -13.26 3.07
C THR A 35 -3.22 -13.34 4.59
N ALA A 36 -4.11 -14.18 5.11
CA ALA A 36 -4.25 -14.40 6.55
C ALA A 36 -2.96 -14.98 7.17
N GLY A 37 -2.35 -15.97 6.51
CA GLY A 37 -1.08 -16.56 6.94
C GLY A 37 0.07 -15.55 6.98
N LEU A 38 0.18 -14.67 5.97
CA LEU A 38 1.19 -13.61 5.94
C LEU A 38 0.97 -12.58 7.05
N ILE A 39 -0.28 -12.16 7.29
CA ILE A 39 -0.59 -11.24 8.40
C ILE A 39 -0.23 -11.87 9.74
N ALA A 40 -0.62 -13.13 9.95
CA ALA A 40 -0.31 -13.88 11.16
C ALA A 40 1.21 -14.03 11.34
N ALA A 41 1.95 -14.41 10.29
CA ALA A 41 3.40 -14.59 10.35
C ALA A 41 4.13 -13.30 10.76
N ASN A 42 3.82 -12.17 10.10
CA ASN A 42 4.43 -10.88 10.41
C ASN A 42 4.06 -10.41 11.84
N SER A 43 2.82 -10.64 12.27
CA SER A 43 2.35 -10.28 13.60
C SER A 43 2.98 -11.15 14.70
N LEU A 44 3.12 -12.46 14.46
CA LEU A 44 3.75 -13.40 15.39
C LEU A 44 5.25 -13.14 15.53
N ILE A 45 5.94 -12.83 14.43
CA ILE A 45 7.36 -12.44 14.45
C ILE A 45 7.55 -11.16 15.27
N TYR A 46 6.66 -10.18 15.14
CA TYR A 46 6.71 -8.94 15.92
C TYR A 46 6.38 -9.14 17.40
N LEU A 47 5.31 -9.87 17.70
CA LEU A 47 4.87 -10.14 19.08
C LEU A 47 5.86 -11.03 19.84
N ARG A 48 6.55 -11.92 19.13
CA ARG A 48 7.57 -12.84 19.64
C ARG A 48 7.14 -13.52 20.96
N PRO A 49 6.06 -14.32 20.94
CA PRO A 49 5.61 -15.04 22.13
C PRO A 49 6.70 -15.98 22.65
N ALA A 50 6.64 -16.33 23.93
CA ALA A 50 7.72 -17.05 24.64
C ALA A 50 8.19 -18.35 23.95
N PHE A 51 7.29 -19.04 23.25
CA PHE A 51 7.62 -20.27 22.51
C PHE A 51 8.35 -20.01 21.18
N LEU A 52 8.24 -18.82 20.59
CA LEU A 52 8.96 -18.42 19.37
C LEU A 52 10.28 -17.70 19.68
N ASP A 53 10.46 -17.18 20.90
CA ASP A 53 11.66 -16.44 21.31
C ASP A 53 12.98 -17.18 21.05
N PRO A 54 13.09 -18.51 21.31
CA PRO A 54 14.34 -19.25 21.07
C PRO A 54 14.59 -19.57 19.60
N ILE A 55 13.55 -19.55 18.76
CA ILE A 55 13.60 -19.99 17.35
C ILE A 55 13.86 -18.79 16.43
N LEU A 56 13.26 -17.65 16.74
CA LEU A 56 13.34 -16.45 15.91
C LEU A 56 14.62 -15.67 16.20
N PRO A 57 15.47 -15.40 15.18
CA PRO A 57 16.64 -14.55 15.35
C PRO A 57 16.25 -13.14 15.79
N SER A 58 17.19 -12.45 16.44
CA SER A 58 16.98 -11.07 16.87
C SER A 58 16.92 -10.12 15.66
N LEU A 59 16.32 -8.94 15.83
CA LEU A 59 16.27 -7.91 14.78
C LEU A 59 17.68 -7.57 14.26
N GLN A 60 18.69 -7.53 15.14
CA GLN A 60 20.08 -7.20 14.75
C GLN A 60 20.70 -8.26 13.82
N GLU A 61 20.29 -9.52 13.96
CA GLU A 61 20.78 -10.63 13.14
C GLU A 61 20.19 -10.64 11.74
N VAL A 62 18.96 -10.13 11.57
CA VAL A 62 18.23 -10.21 10.30
C VAL A 62 18.04 -8.87 9.60
N TRP A 63 18.47 -7.75 10.20
CA TRP A 63 18.34 -6.44 9.59
C TRP A 63 19.00 -6.42 8.20
N PHE A 64 18.29 -6.00 7.17
CA PHE A 64 18.83 -5.95 5.82
C PHE A 64 20.01 -5.01 5.78
N ASN A 65 21.16 -5.50 5.32
CA ASN A 65 22.35 -4.69 5.09
C ASN A 65 23.05 -5.19 3.83
N PRO A 66 23.19 -4.36 2.78
CA PRO A 66 23.76 -4.79 1.50
C PRO A 66 25.17 -5.37 1.63
N HIS A 67 26.03 -4.71 2.41
CA HIS A 67 27.39 -5.16 2.63
C HIS A 67 27.46 -6.55 3.26
N LEU A 68 26.73 -6.78 4.36
CA LEU A 68 26.73 -8.06 5.06
C LEU A 68 26.14 -9.18 4.21
N ILE A 69 25.09 -8.90 3.43
CA ILE A 69 24.46 -9.89 2.54
C ILE A 69 25.44 -10.29 1.43
N VAL A 70 26.09 -9.33 0.78
CA VAL A 70 26.99 -9.60 -0.35
C VAL A 70 28.31 -10.22 0.13
N LYS A 71 28.90 -9.69 1.21
CA LYS A 71 30.21 -10.13 1.70
C LYS A 71 30.15 -11.51 2.36
N ASN A 72 29.12 -11.77 3.17
CA ASN A 72 29.03 -12.98 3.98
C ASN A 72 28.05 -14.02 3.42
N GLY A 73 27.36 -13.71 2.31
CA GLY A 73 26.29 -14.56 1.78
C GLY A 73 25.14 -14.73 2.78
N ASP A 74 24.84 -13.70 3.60
CA ASP A 74 23.86 -13.80 4.68
C ASP A 74 22.42 -13.83 4.14
N LEU A 75 21.99 -15.02 3.73
CA LEU A 75 20.63 -15.26 3.22
C LEU A 75 19.55 -15.01 4.28
N LYS A 76 19.89 -15.10 5.58
CA LYS A 76 18.93 -14.83 6.66
C LYS A 76 18.51 -13.36 6.61
N ARG A 77 19.46 -12.43 6.47
CA ARG A 77 19.17 -10.99 6.27
C ARG A 77 18.40 -10.73 4.99
N PHE A 78 18.71 -11.45 3.93
CA PHE A 78 18.03 -11.28 2.64
C PHE A 78 16.55 -11.71 2.71
N PHE A 79 16.24 -12.87 3.29
CA PHE A 79 14.88 -13.42 3.26
C PHE A 79 14.02 -13.06 4.48
N LEU A 80 14.61 -12.85 5.67
CA LEU A 80 13.85 -12.60 6.89
C LEU A 80 13.59 -11.12 7.15
N SER A 81 14.46 -10.21 6.70
CA SER A 81 14.28 -8.77 6.91
C SER A 81 12.90 -8.21 6.52
N PRO A 82 12.20 -8.70 5.47
CA PRO A 82 10.87 -8.19 5.12
C PRO A 82 9.80 -8.51 6.18
N PHE A 83 10.01 -9.53 7.01
CA PHE A 83 9.01 -9.94 8.00
C PHE A 83 9.19 -9.25 9.36
N TYR A 84 10.33 -8.60 9.59
CA TYR A 84 10.64 -7.90 10.83
C TYR A 84 10.21 -6.43 10.76
N HIS A 85 9.79 -5.87 11.89
CA HIS A 85 9.27 -4.50 11.98
C HIS A 85 9.83 -3.79 13.21
N VAL A 86 10.33 -2.56 13.04
CA VAL A 86 10.95 -1.77 14.13
C VAL A 86 9.92 -1.24 15.14
N GLY A 87 8.64 -1.12 14.76
CA GLY A 87 7.62 -0.53 15.63
C GLY A 87 6.19 -0.96 15.29
N GLU A 88 5.29 -0.74 16.25
CA GLU A 88 3.89 -1.17 16.17
C GLU A 88 3.16 -0.49 15.01
N SER A 89 3.32 0.83 14.85
CA SER A 89 2.72 1.57 13.75
C SER A 89 3.18 1.06 12.38
N HIS A 90 4.48 0.80 12.23
CA HIS A 90 5.06 0.26 11.01
C HIS A 90 4.46 -1.13 10.67
N LEU A 91 4.31 -2.01 11.67
CA LEU A 91 3.62 -3.29 11.48
C LEU A 91 2.16 -3.08 11.08
N VAL A 92 1.40 -2.29 11.86
CA VAL A 92 -0.04 -2.12 11.65
C VAL A 92 -0.33 -1.55 10.27
N TYR A 93 0.40 -0.53 9.82
CA TYR A 93 0.22 0.01 8.47
C TYR A 93 0.55 -1.02 7.38
N ASN A 94 1.62 -1.81 7.54
CA ASN A 94 1.94 -2.88 6.61
C ASN A 94 0.85 -3.95 6.58
N MET A 95 0.32 -4.37 7.74
CA MET A 95 -0.69 -5.41 7.83
C MET A 95 -2.05 -4.96 7.29
N LEU A 96 -2.46 -3.71 7.52
CA LEU A 96 -3.66 -3.15 6.91
C LEU A 96 -3.55 -3.06 5.39
N SER A 97 -2.39 -2.61 4.89
CA SER A 97 -2.09 -2.55 3.46
C SER A 97 -2.04 -3.95 2.83
N LEU A 98 -1.47 -4.93 3.54
CA LEU A 98 -1.43 -6.33 3.14
C LEU A 98 -2.82 -6.95 3.09
N LEU A 99 -3.64 -6.73 4.11
CA LEU A 99 -5.01 -7.25 4.17
C LEU A 99 -5.77 -6.88 2.89
N TRP A 100 -5.78 -5.59 2.57
CA TRP A 100 -6.52 -5.09 1.42
C TRP A 100 -5.96 -5.56 0.07
N LYS A 101 -4.64 -5.44 -0.13
CA LYS A 101 -4.00 -5.83 -1.41
C LYS A 101 -4.00 -7.35 -1.59
N GLY A 102 -3.80 -8.08 -0.51
CA GLY A 102 -3.81 -9.54 -0.46
C GLY A 102 -5.19 -10.10 -0.78
N ILE A 103 -6.26 -9.61 -0.15
CA ILE A 103 -7.64 -10.02 -0.45
C ILE A 103 -7.94 -9.86 -1.95
N GLN A 104 -7.63 -8.69 -2.52
CA GLN A 104 -7.92 -8.43 -3.94
C GLN A 104 -7.13 -9.36 -4.87
N LEU A 105 -5.82 -9.48 -4.64
CA LEU A 105 -4.95 -10.28 -5.50
C LEU A 105 -5.27 -11.78 -5.36
N GLU A 106 -5.38 -12.30 -4.14
CA GLU A 106 -5.65 -13.71 -3.86
C GLU A 106 -7.02 -14.15 -4.40
N ASN A 107 -8.04 -13.29 -4.29
CA ASN A 107 -9.35 -13.57 -4.90
C ASN A 107 -9.32 -13.56 -6.43
N SER A 108 -8.41 -12.79 -7.05
CA SER A 108 -8.32 -12.66 -8.50
C SER A 108 -7.56 -13.80 -9.20
N MET A 109 -6.55 -14.39 -8.54
CA MET A 109 -5.62 -15.33 -9.16
C MET A 109 -5.44 -16.66 -8.41
N ASP A 110 -6.28 -16.98 -7.42
CA ASP A 110 -6.14 -18.17 -6.57
C ASP A 110 -4.95 -18.13 -5.59
N SER A 111 -5.06 -18.88 -4.50
CA SER A 111 -4.12 -18.81 -3.36
C SER A 111 -2.71 -19.29 -3.71
N ALA A 112 -2.57 -20.35 -4.53
CA ALA A 112 -1.26 -20.88 -4.90
C ALA A 112 -0.49 -19.92 -5.83
N GLU A 113 -1.18 -19.35 -6.82
CA GLU A 113 -0.58 -18.34 -7.72
C GLU A 113 -0.21 -17.08 -6.91
N PHE A 114 -1.09 -16.62 -6.03
CA PHE A 114 -0.81 -15.49 -5.14
C PHE A 114 0.41 -15.73 -4.24
N ALA A 115 0.55 -16.92 -3.64
CA ALA A 115 1.70 -17.27 -2.83
C ALA A 115 3.00 -17.24 -3.66
N SER A 116 2.98 -17.83 -4.86
CA SER A 116 4.13 -17.82 -5.76
C SER A 116 4.50 -16.40 -6.21
N MET A 117 3.50 -15.56 -6.45
CA MET A 117 3.67 -14.15 -6.78
C MET A 117 4.34 -13.39 -5.63
N VAL A 118 3.86 -13.54 -4.40
CA VAL A 118 4.46 -12.92 -3.21
C VAL A 118 5.92 -13.35 -3.03
N ALA A 119 6.23 -14.64 -3.24
CA ALA A 119 7.60 -15.15 -3.17
C ALA A 119 8.53 -14.50 -4.21
N VAL A 120 8.05 -14.35 -5.46
CA VAL A 120 8.80 -13.65 -6.52
C VAL A 120 8.97 -12.17 -6.17
N LEU A 121 7.92 -11.49 -5.72
CA LEU A 121 7.98 -10.08 -5.34
C LEU A 121 8.93 -9.84 -4.15
N LEU A 122 8.98 -10.75 -3.19
CA LEU A 122 9.95 -10.72 -2.10
C LEU A 122 11.38 -10.78 -2.64
N GLY A 123 11.72 -11.81 -3.42
CA GLY A 123 13.05 -11.95 -4.00
C GLY A 123 13.45 -10.77 -4.89
N MET A 124 12.51 -10.25 -5.69
CA MET A 124 12.73 -9.08 -6.53
C MET A 124 12.95 -7.81 -5.72
N SER A 125 12.13 -7.55 -4.69
CA SER A 125 12.26 -6.35 -3.87
C SER A 125 13.64 -6.28 -3.20
N GLN A 126 14.06 -7.39 -2.58
CA GLN A 126 15.35 -7.50 -1.90
C GLN A 126 16.52 -7.46 -2.90
N GLY A 127 16.38 -8.16 -4.02
CA GLY A 127 17.38 -8.17 -5.09
C GLY A 127 17.60 -6.79 -5.71
N ILE A 128 16.53 -6.03 -5.96
CA ILE A 128 16.61 -4.66 -6.48
C ILE A 128 17.29 -3.75 -5.45
N SER A 129 16.96 -3.86 -4.16
CA SER A 129 17.64 -3.09 -3.11
C SER A 129 19.15 -3.35 -3.09
N LEU A 130 19.58 -4.61 -3.19
CA LEU A 130 21.01 -4.94 -3.30
C LEU A 130 21.66 -4.35 -4.55
N LEU A 131 21.00 -4.51 -5.71
CA LEU A 131 21.51 -4.00 -6.98
C LEU A 131 21.65 -2.48 -6.95
N ILE A 132 20.70 -1.76 -6.37
CA ILE A 132 20.77 -0.30 -6.22
C ILE A 132 21.92 0.08 -5.29
N SER A 133 22.00 -0.48 -4.08
CA SER A 133 23.09 -0.14 -3.15
C SER A 133 24.47 -0.45 -3.74
N LYS A 134 24.64 -1.58 -4.43
CA LYS A 134 25.90 -1.94 -5.08
C LYS A 134 26.23 -1.05 -6.28
N SER A 135 25.21 -0.66 -7.07
CA SER A 135 25.39 0.26 -8.20
C SER A 135 25.75 1.66 -7.71
N LEU A 136 25.14 2.13 -6.62
CA LEU A 136 25.47 3.41 -6.00
C LEU A 136 26.91 3.45 -5.52
N LEU A 137 27.41 2.37 -4.92
CA LEU A 137 28.83 2.23 -4.61
C LEU A 137 29.68 2.26 -5.88
N ALA A 138 29.35 1.44 -6.89
CA ALA A 138 30.21 1.25 -8.07
C ALA A 138 30.27 2.47 -9.01
N PHE A 139 29.22 3.29 -9.09
CA PHE A 139 29.14 4.40 -10.04
C PHE A 139 29.25 5.78 -9.39
N PHE A 140 28.99 5.89 -8.09
CA PHE A 140 28.91 7.18 -7.37
C PHE A 140 29.74 7.20 -6.08
N ASP A 141 30.52 6.15 -5.80
CA ASP A 141 31.29 5.97 -4.56
C ASP A 141 30.46 6.24 -3.29
N TYR A 142 29.15 5.98 -3.37
CA TYR A 142 28.23 6.27 -2.27
C TYR A 142 28.24 5.12 -1.25
N GLU A 143 29.31 5.08 -0.47
CA GLU A 143 29.61 4.03 0.50
C GLU A 143 28.52 3.85 1.57
N TRP A 144 27.92 4.97 2.01
CA TRP A 144 26.94 4.98 3.10
C TRP A 144 25.76 4.02 2.86
N ALA A 145 25.18 4.04 1.66
CA ALA A 145 24.05 3.18 1.30
C ALA A 145 24.39 1.68 1.28
N TYR A 146 25.68 1.34 1.13
CA TYR A 146 26.13 -0.04 1.06
C TYR A 146 26.54 -0.58 2.43
N TYR A 147 27.27 0.21 3.22
CA TYR A 147 27.83 -0.23 4.50
C TYR A 147 26.91 0.05 5.70
N THR A 148 26.24 1.20 5.72
CA THR A 148 25.62 1.73 6.94
C THR A 148 24.09 1.72 6.90
N GLU A 149 23.49 1.54 5.72
CA GLU A 149 22.03 1.48 5.60
C GLU A 149 21.49 0.15 6.15
N TYR A 150 20.44 0.26 6.97
CA TYR A 150 19.74 -0.89 7.54
C TYR A 150 18.23 -0.73 7.36
N SER A 151 17.58 -1.74 6.78
CA SER A 151 16.13 -1.70 6.55
C SER A 151 15.42 -3.01 6.88
N VAL A 152 14.17 -2.92 7.34
CA VAL A 152 13.30 -4.08 7.56
C VAL A 152 11.87 -3.71 7.15
N GLY A 153 11.05 -4.73 6.95
CA GLY A 153 9.61 -4.59 6.80
C GLY A 153 9.09 -4.99 5.43
N PHE A 154 7.80 -5.31 5.41
CA PHE A 154 7.14 -5.93 4.26
C PHE A 154 6.79 -4.91 3.16
N SER A 155 7.11 -3.64 3.40
CA SER A 155 6.74 -2.48 2.58
C SER A 155 7.22 -2.59 1.12
N GLY A 156 8.42 -3.14 0.88
CA GLY A 156 8.91 -3.38 -0.50
C GLY A 156 8.02 -4.34 -1.29
N VAL A 157 7.54 -5.40 -0.63
CA VAL A 157 6.60 -6.36 -1.22
C VAL A 157 5.23 -5.72 -1.45
N LEU A 158 4.73 -4.94 -0.48
CA LEU A 158 3.47 -4.22 -0.59
C LEU A 158 3.46 -3.18 -1.71
N PHE A 159 4.58 -2.47 -1.89
CA PHE A 159 4.77 -1.56 -3.01
C PHE A 159 4.73 -2.32 -4.33
N ALA A 160 5.40 -3.46 -4.42
CA ALA A 160 5.35 -4.28 -5.63
C ALA A 160 3.94 -4.84 -5.91
N MET A 161 3.22 -5.30 -4.87
CA MET A 161 1.81 -5.72 -4.98
C MET A 161 0.91 -4.58 -5.48
N LYS A 162 1.15 -3.35 -5.00
CA LYS A 162 0.46 -2.15 -5.51
C LYS A 162 0.71 -1.97 -7.02
N VAL A 163 1.96 -2.13 -7.47
CA VAL A 163 2.30 -2.06 -8.91
C VAL A 163 1.56 -3.14 -9.71
N VAL A 164 1.45 -4.36 -9.17
CA VAL A 164 0.69 -5.44 -9.80
C VAL A 164 -0.79 -5.07 -9.95
N LEU A 165 -1.43 -4.64 -8.85
CA LEU A 165 -2.82 -4.18 -8.86
C LEU A 165 -3.05 -3.05 -9.86
N ASN A 166 -2.14 -2.07 -9.89
CA ASN A 166 -2.24 -0.94 -10.81
C ASN A 166 -2.02 -1.34 -12.27
N SER A 167 -1.30 -2.43 -12.53
CA SER A 167 -1.12 -2.93 -13.89
C SER A 167 -2.37 -3.60 -14.46
N GLN A 168 -3.33 -3.97 -13.59
CA GLN A 168 -4.61 -4.53 -13.99
C GLN A 168 -5.64 -3.45 -14.36
N THR A 169 -5.43 -2.19 -13.97
CA THR A 169 -6.27 -1.05 -14.38
C THR A 169 -5.76 -0.47 -15.70
N GLU A 170 -6.67 -0.18 -16.64
CA GLU A 170 -6.29 0.38 -17.95
C GLU A 170 -5.72 1.81 -17.82
N ASN A 171 -6.22 2.59 -16.86
CA ASN A 171 -5.84 3.97 -16.59
C ASN A 171 -5.56 4.17 -15.09
N SER A 172 -4.43 4.82 -14.79
CA SER A 172 -4.11 5.40 -13.49
C SER A 172 -4.41 6.89 -13.52
N TYR A 173 -4.86 7.46 -12.41
CA TYR A 173 -5.12 8.91 -12.34
C TYR A 173 -3.93 9.63 -11.73
N VAL A 174 -3.26 10.47 -12.53
CA VAL A 174 -2.19 11.37 -12.08
C VAL A 174 -2.78 12.77 -12.03
N TYR A 175 -2.90 13.37 -10.85
CA TYR A 175 -3.59 14.65 -10.63
C TYR A 175 -5.01 14.74 -11.24
N GLY A 176 -5.75 13.63 -11.21
CA GLY A 176 -7.11 13.57 -11.77
C GLY A 176 -7.18 13.38 -13.28
N ILE A 177 -6.04 13.31 -13.99
CA ILE A 177 -5.99 12.99 -15.42
C ILE A 177 -5.81 11.47 -15.58
N PRO A 178 -6.69 10.79 -16.33
CA PRO A 178 -6.50 9.38 -16.64
C PRO A 178 -5.31 9.21 -17.59
N VAL A 179 -4.26 8.58 -17.10
CA VAL A 179 -3.05 8.22 -17.84
C VAL A 179 -2.94 6.70 -17.86
N PRO A 180 -2.70 6.05 -19.01
CA PRO A 180 -2.52 4.59 -19.04
C PRO A 180 -1.49 4.16 -18.00
N SER A 181 -1.78 3.15 -17.16
CA SER A 181 -0.98 2.83 -15.97
C SER A 181 0.51 2.56 -16.25
N ARG A 182 0.83 2.15 -17.48
CA ARG A 182 2.20 1.99 -18.01
C ARG A 182 3.01 3.30 -18.14
N TYR A 183 2.33 4.44 -18.16
CA TYR A 183 2.90 5.78 -18.32
C TYR A 183 2.71 6.67 -17.09
N ALA A 184 1.94 6.24 -16.09
CA ALA A 184 1.65 7.02 -14.90
C ALA A 184 2.92 7.44 -14.14
N ALA A 185 3.84 6.50 -13.92
CA ALA A 185 5.13 6.78 -13.28
C ALA A 185 6.02 7.72 -14.11
N TRP A 186 5.92 7.68 -15.45
CA TRP A 186 6.65 8.60 -16.33
C TRP A 186 6.02 9.99 -16.35
N ALA A 187 4.70 10.09 -16.25
CA ALA A 187 3.98 11.34 -16.15
C ALA A 187 4.30 12.06 -14.82
N GLU A 188 4.36 11.33 -13.71
CA GLU A 188 4.82 11.87 -12.41
C GLU A 188 6.28 12.35 -12.49
N LEU A 189 7.17 11.57 -13.11
CA LEU A 189 8.58 11.95 -13.28
C LEU A 189 8.75 13.17 -14.20
N ALA A 190 7.92 13.30 -15.24
CA ALA A 190 7.92 14.45 -16.15
C ALA A 190 7.37 15.73 -15.49
N LEU A 191 6.33 15.60 -14.65
CA LEU A 191 5.79 16.72 -13.88
C LEU A 191 6.80 17.24 -12.84
N LEU A 192 7.50 16.33 -12.14
CA LEU A 192 8.60 16.70 -11.26
C LEU A 192 9.74 17.38 -12.03
N ARG A 193 10.02 16.93 -13.26
CA ARG A 193 11.01 17.56 -14.14
C ARG A 193 10.59 18.97 -14.60
N GLY A 194 9.30 19.21 -14.82
CA GLY A 194 8.77 20.52 -15.25
C GLY A 194 8.79 21.59 -14.16
N SER A 195 8.78 21.20 -12.88
CA SER A 195 8.83 22.13 -11.74
C SER A 195 10.24 22.46 -11.25
N TYR A 196 11.28 21.74 -11.70
CA TYR A 196 12.67 21.96 -11.27
C TYR A 196 13.54 22.38 -12.46
N ASN A 197 13.66 23.71 -12.67
CA ASN A 197 14.68 24.31 -13.55
C ASN A 197 16.04 24.35 -12.84
N GLY A 198 16.68 23.19 -12.70
CA GLY A 198 18.06 23.08 -12.20
C GLY A 198 18.85 22.08 -13.03
N SER A 199 19.93 22.54 -13.64
CA SER A 199 20.99 21.68 -14.17
C SER A 199 21.70 20.98 -13.01
N ASP A 200 21.78 19.63 -13.05
CA ASP A 200 22.87 18.76 -12.54
C ASP A 200 22.37 17.30 -12.33
N PRO A 201 23.23 16.36 -11.89
CA PRO A 201 23.82 15.20 -12.58
C PRO A 201 22.86 13.99 -12.75
N LEU A 202 21.57 14.19 -12.47
CA LEU A 202 20.53 13.16 -12.45
C LEU A 202 20.22 12.58 -13.84
N THR A 203 20.62 13.27 -14.91
CA THR A 203 20.36 12.86 -16.30
C THR A 203 21.11 11.59 -16.71
N VAL A 204 22.27 11.31 -16.10
CA VAL A 204 23.07 10.10 -16.37
C VAL A 204 22.50 8.89 -15.62
N ILE A 205 22.08 9.08 -14.38
CA ILE A 205 21.32 8.11 -13.58
C ILE A 205 20.03 7.71 -14.32
N ILE A 206 19.31 8.69 -14.87
CA ILE A 206 18.03 8.46 -15.56
C ILE A 206 18.21 7.71 -16.88
N ARG A 207 19.33 7.85 -17.60
CA ARG A 207 19.58 7.11 -18.85
C ARG A 207 19.89 5.63 -18.60
N GLY A 208 20.60 5.30 -17.51
CA GLY A 208 20.91 3.91 -17.12
C GLY A 208 19.75 3.16 -16.45
N LEU A 209 18.89 3.85 -15.69
CA LEU A 209 17.78 3.23 -14.95
C LEU A 209 16.59 2.78 -15.80
N THR A 210 16.45 3.25 -17.04
CA THR A 210 15.29 2.91 -17.89
C THR A 210 15.24 1.41 -18.28
N GLY A 211 16.40 0.75 -18.34
CA GLY A 211 16.50 -0.70 -18.57
C GLY A 211 16.27 -1.51 -17.30
N VAL A 212 16.87 -1.07 -16.19
CA VAL A 212 16.86 -1.76 -14.89
C VAL A 212 15.46 -1.75 -14.25
N LEU A 213 14.64 -0.72 -14.45
CA LEU A 213 13.26 -0.69 -13.95
C LEU A 213 12.25 -1.45 -14.84
N LYS A 214 12.50 -1.54 -16.15
CA LYS A 214 11.61 -2.25 -17.09
C LYS A 214 11.77 -3.76 -17.01
N TRP A 215 12.97 -4.24 -16.65
CA TRP A 215 13.28 -5.66 -16.57
C TRP A 215 12.45 -6.40 -15.51
N PRO A 216 12.31 -5.91 -14.26
CA PRO A 216 11.46 -6.55 -13.24
C PRO A 216 10.01 -6.69 -13.67
N VAL A 217 9.42 -5.63 -14.26
CA VAL A 217 8.04 -5.64 -14.73
C VAL A 217 7.85 -6.60 -15.91
N ARG A 218 8.79 -6.64 -16.86
CA ARG A 218 8.74 -7.56 -18.02
C ARG A 218 8.95 -9.01 -17.60
N PHE A 219 9.89 -9.27 -16.71
CA PHE A 219 10.16 -10.60 -16.15
C PHE A 219 8.92 -11.12 -15.41
N PHE A 220 8.34 -10.29 -14.55
CA PHE A 220 7.15 -10.65 -13.79
C PHE A 220 5.93 -10.92 -14.69
N ARG A 221 5.70 -10.12 -15.74
CA ARG A 221 4.65 -10.38 -16.74
C ARG A 221 4.86 -11.66 -17.56
N ARG A 222 6.10 -12.14 -17.69
CA ARG A 222 6.39 -13.43 -18.36
C ARG A 222 6.08 -14.61 -17.45
N LEU A 223 6.36 -14.49 -16.16
CA LEU A 223 6.06 -15.54 -15.17
C LEU A 223 4.58 -15.62 -14.85
N PHE A 224 3.90 -14.46 -14.79
CA PHE A 224 2.48 -14.34 -14.51
C PHE A 224 1.79 -13.64 -15.68
N PRO A 225 1.48 -14.36 -16.77
CA PRO A 225 0.68 -13.83 -17.86
C PRO A 225 -0.75 -13.66 -17.35
N PHE A 226 -1.03 -12.49 -16.76
CA PHE A 226 -2.35 -12.13 -16.24
C PHE A 226 -3.43 -12.37 -17.30
N ARG A 227 -4.16 -13.49 -17.20
CA ARG A 227 -5.39 -13.69 -17.96
C ARG A 227 -6.35 -12.62 -17.45
N ARG A 228 -6.69 -11.65 -18.30
CA ARG A 228 -7.82 -10.74 -18.08
C ARG A 228 -9.07 -11.61 -17.87
N ARG A 229 -9.37 -11.98 -16.63
CA ARG A 229 -10.76 -12.15 -16.24
C ARG A 229 -11.28 -10.73 -16.07
N GLN A 230 -11.82 -10.23 -17.17
CA GLN A 230 -12.68 -9.07 -17.20
C GLN A 230 -13.62 -9.20 -15.99
N ILE A 231 -13.41 -8.37 -14.97
CA ILE A 231 -14.35 -8.24 -13.86
C ILE A 231 -15.61 -7.72 -14.54
N SER A 232 -16.53 -8.63 -14.84
CA SER A 232 -17.83 -8.28 -15.38
C SER A 232 -18.50 -7.43 -14.32
N GLY A 233 -18.43 -6.13 -14.51
CA GLY A 233 -19.18 -5.14 -13.76
C GLY A 233 -20.66 -5.40 -13.99
N ARG A 234 -21.24 -6.22 -13.12
CA ARG A 234 -22.66 -6.20 -12.78
C ARG A 234 -22.78 -5.95 -11.28
N GLY A 235 -22.29 -4.79 -10.86
CA GLY A 235 -22.80 -4.14 -9.65
C GLY A 235 -24.08 -3.39 -10.03
N PRO A 236 -25.14 -3.41 -9.20
CA PRO A 236 -26.38 -2.70 -9.51
C PRO A 236 -26.10 -1.21 -9.60
N VAL A 237 -26.47 -0.60 -10.72
CA VAL A 237 -26.47 0.85 -10.90
C VAL A 237 -27.76 1.36 -10.26
N GLY A 238 -27.65 2.22 -9.25
CA GLY A 238 -28.79 2.92 -8.65
C GLY A 238 -29.08 2.46 -7.23
N GLY A 239 -28.65 3.26 -6.27
CA GLY A 239 -28.97 3.06 -4.86
C GLY A 239 -28.44 4.25 -4.07
N ASP A 240 -29.21 5.34 -4.07
CA ASP A 240 -28.97 6.50 -3.23
C ASP A 240 -29.24 6.10 -1.77
N GLN A 241 -28.24 5.49 -1.13
CA GLN A 241 -28.31 5.11 0.28
C GLN A 241 -27.54 6.14 1.10
N ARG A 242 -28.29 7.10 1.63
CA ARG A 242 -27.94 7.79 2.89
C ARG A 242 -28.01 6.76 4.02
N GLY A 243 -26.99 5.92 4.10
CA GLY A 243 -26.73 5.05 5.23
C GLY A 243 -25.36 5.41 5.79
N ILE A 244 -25.29 5.72 7.08
CA ILE A 244 -24.03 5.85 7.80
C ILE A 244 -23.35 4.47 7.73
N SER A 245 -22.52 4.29 6.71
CA SER A 245 -21.73 3.09 6.51
C SER A 245 -20.58 3.13 7.50
N VAL A 246 -20.74 2.42 8.61
CA VAL A 246 -19.63 1.89 9.41
C VAL A 246 -19.01 0.72 8.62
N SER A 247 -18.54 0.99 7.40
CA SER A 247 -17.59 0.13 6.69
C SER A 247 -16.27 0.86 6.72
N GLY A 248 -15.21 0.18 7.18
CA GLY A 248 -13.90 0.75 7.46
C GLY A 248 -13.12 1.15 6.21
N PHE A 249 -13.79 1.68 5.18
CA PHE A 249 -13.22 2.03 3.89
C PHE A 249 -13.79 3.34 3.33
N TRP A 250 -13.03 4.01 2.48
CA TRP A 250 -13.52 5.14 1.68
C TRP A 250 -13.03 5.01 0.25
N ARG A 251 -13.94 5.28 -0.70
CA ARG A 251 -13.61 5.27 -2.12
C ARG A 251 -12.94 6.60 -2.51
N CYS A 252 -11.77 6.52 -3.13
CA CYS A 252 -11.05 7.69 -3.60
C CYS A 252 -11.85 8.40 -4.69
N HIS A 253 -12.10 9.69 -4.50
CA HIS A 253 -12.83 10.49 -5.50
C HIS A 253 -12.05 10.71 -6.80
N ALA A 254 -10.72 10.56 -6.78
CA ALA A 254 -9.87 10.80 -7.95
C ALA A 254 -9.64 9.54 -8.78
N CYS A 255 -9.41 8.39 -8.16
CA CYS A 255 -9.10 7.14 -8.87
C CYS A 255 -10.08 5.99 -8.60
N THR A 256 -11.15 6.23 -7.85
CA THR A 256 -12.16 5.24 -7.44
C THR A 256 -11.63 4.05 -6.64
N TYR A 257 -10.35 4.04 -6.28
CA TYR A 257 -9.75 3.01 -5.43
C TYR A 257 -10.31 3.09 -4.01
N GLU A 258 -10.72 1.96 -3.45
CA GLU A 258 -11.15 1.86 -2.07
C GLU A 258 -9.92 1.79 -1.15
N ASN A 259 -9.85 2.73 -0.22
CA ASN A 259 -8.80 2.85 0.77
C ASN A 259 -9.33 2.46 2.13
N SER A 260 -8.44 2.02 3.01
CA SER A 260 -8.75 1.88 4.43
C SER A 260 -9.22 3.21 5.03
N ALA A 261 -10.24 3.17 5.90
CA ALA A 261 -10.75 4.33 6.64
C ALA A 261 -9.71 5.00 7.53
N TRP A 262 -8.66 4.28 7.90
CA TRP A 262 -7.52 4.76 8.69
C TRP A 262 -6.54 5.63 7.90
N LEU A 263 -6.62 5.61 6.57
CA LEU A 263 -5.76 6.41 5.70
C LEU A 263 -6.50 7.66 5.25
N ASN A 264 -5.90 8.83 5.48
CA ASN A 264 -6.41 10.11 4.96
C ASN A 264 -5.88 10.42 3.56
N VAL A 265 -4.99 9.60 3.03
CA VAL A 265 -4.37 9.76 1.71
C VAL A 265 -4.63 8.49 0.92
N CYS A 266 -4.99 8.63 -0.35
CA CYS A 266 -5.22 7.48 -1.21
C CYS A 266 -3.91 6.74 -1.47
N GLU A 267 -3.89 5.44 -1.21
CA GLU A 267 -2.70 4.63 -1.46
C GLU A 267 -2.31 4.56 -2.93
N MET A 268 -3.25 4.74 -3.85
CA MET A 268 -3.00 4.62 -5.28
C MET A 268 -2.46 5.91 -5.88
N CYS A 269 -3.23 6.98 -5.79
CA CYS A 269 -2.97 8.27 -6.45
C CYS A 269 -2.60 9.39 -5.47
N SER A 270 -2.33 9.06 -4.21
CA SER A 270 -1.92 10.00 -3.15
C SER A 270 -2.89 11.17 -2.93
N THR A 271 -4.13 11.05 -3.40
CA THR A 271 -5.15 12.08 -3.24
C THR A 271 -5.71 12.06 -1.83
N ASN A 272 -5.78 13.21 -1.18
CA ASN A 272 -6.38 13.35 0.15
C ASN A 272 -7.86 12.93 0.16
N ARG A 273 -8.27 12.28 1.24
CA ARG A 273 -9.67 12.01 1.57
C ARG A 273 -10.35 13.37 1.72
N ARG A 274 -11.44 13.59 0.98
CA ARG A 274 -12.28 14.77 1.24
C ARG A 274 -12.87 14.59 2.63
N ALA A 275 -12.68 15.57 3.50
CA ALA A 275 -13.35 15.62 4.78
C ALA A 275 -14.85 15.80 4.54
N THR A 276 -15.60 14.71 4.46
CA THR A 276 -17.03 14.77 4.80
C THR A 276 -17.08 14.87 6.31
N GLY A 277 -17.44 16.06 6.81
CA GLY A 277 -17.32 16.47 8.20
C GLY A 277 -17.66 15.37 9.20
N SER A 278 -16.64 14.88 9.89
CA SER A 278 -16.77 14.18 11.16
C SER A 278 -15.68 14.72 12.06
N ALA A 279 -15.89 15.97 12.48
CA ALA A 279 -15.13 16.57 13.56
C ALA A 279 -15.70 16.00 14.87
N ASN A 280 -15.11 14.93 15.38
CA ASN A 280 -15.23 14.62 16.80
C ASN A 280 -14.24 15.53 17.55
N GLY A 281 -14.67 16.76 17.80
CA GLY A 281 -14.00 17.72 18.65
C GLY A 281 -15.04 18.40 19.53
N MET A 282 -14.95 18.17 20.84
CA MET A 282 -15.72 18.83 21.89
C MET A 282 -15.82 20.36 21.66
N ALA A 283 -17.04 20.90 21.53
CA ALA A 283 -17.37 22.28 21.89
C ALA A 283 -18.89 22.49 22.05
N SER A 284 -19.23 23.31 23.05
CA SER A 284 -20.56 23.60 23.63
C SER A 284 -21.52 24.39 22.72
N PRO A 285 -22.82 24.53 23.09
CA PRO A 285 -23.92 24.83 22.17
C PRO A 285 -24.12 26.35 21.97
N ARG A 286 -24.47 26.76 20.75
CA ARG A 286 -25.23 28.01 20.56
C ARG A 286 -25.94 28.13 19.20
N SER A 287 -27.20 28.54 19.33
CA SER A 287 -28.09 29.28 18.42
C SER A 287 -28.55 28.63 17.10
N ALA A 288 -29.86 28.41 17.07
CA ALA A 288 -30.68 28.15 15.92
C ALA A 288 -30.60 29.26 14.86
N HIS A 289 -30.51 28.87 13.59
CA HIS A 289 -31.08 29.63 12.48
C HIS A 289 -31.75 28.67 11.51
N TYR A 290 -33.08 28.74 11.51
CA TYR A 290 -33.97 28.08 10.58
C TYR A 290 -33.82 28.77 9.21
N SER A 291 -33.54 28.02 8.16
CA SER A 291 -33.69 28.49 6.78
C SER A 291 -34.34 27.35 6.01
N GLY A 292 -35.63 27.55 5.71
CA GLY A 292 -36.51 26.54 5.16
C GLY A 292 -36.15 26.15 3.73
N ASP A 293 -36.18 24.86 3.48
CA ASP A 293 -36.08 24.28 2.15
C ASP A 293 -37.28 24.70 1.29
N LEU A 294 -37.02 25.27 0.11
CA LEU A 294 -38.04 25.55 -0.90
C LEU A 294 -38.57 24.22 -1.47
N PRO A 295 -39.91 24.04 -1.60
CA PRO A 295 -40.49 22.81 -2.09
C PRO A 295 -40.15 22.57 -3.57
N LEU A 296 -39.99 21.29 -3.93
CA LEU A 296 -39.51 20.82 -5.25
C LEU A 296 -40.26 21.42 -6.45
N GLU A 297 -41.51 21.82 -6.26
CA GLU A 297 -42.34 22.33 -7.36
C GLU A 297 -41.95 23.73 -7.82
N GLU A 298 -41.43 24.55 -6.91
CA GLU A 298 -40.87 25.88 -7.23
C GLU A 298 -39.54 25.73 -7.99
N LEU A 299 -38.73 24.71 -7.66
CA LEU A 299 -37.51 24.36 -8.41
C LEU A 299 -37.82 23.83 -9.81
N ARG A 300 -38.94 23.11 -9.97
CA ARG A 300 -39.38 22.54 -11.25
C ARG A 300 -39.85 23.64 -12.21
N ARG A 301 -40.66 24.59 -11.71
CA ARG A 301 -41.14 25.74 -12.48
C ARG A 301 -39.99 26.62 -12.98
N ARG A 302 -39.02 26.94 -12.13
CA ARG A 302 -37.84 27.74 -12.50
C ARG A 302 -36.90 27.06 -13.50
N ARG A 303 -37.01 25.73 -13.64
CA ARG A 303 -36.23 24.95 -14.63
C ARG A 303 -36.91 24.97 -16.00
N MET A 304 -38.24 25.03 -16.04
CA MET A 304 -39.03 25.14 -17.28
C MET A 304 -38.89 26.54 -17.92
N GLU A 305 -38.89 27.61 -17.12
CA GLU A 305 -38.72 28.99 -17.63
C GLU A 305 -37.34 29.23 -18.26
N ARG A 306 -36.34 28.39 -17.97
CA ARG A 306 -34.96 28.56 -18.46
C ARG A 306 -34.71 28.00 -19.87
N PHE A 307 -35.62 27.19 -20.41
CA PHE A 307 -35.49 26.54 -21.72
C PHE A 307 -36.59 26.95 -22.71
N GLY A 308 -37.44 27.91 -22.34
CA GLY A 308 -38.48 28.48 -23.20
C GLY A 308 -38.13 29.88 -23.69
N ARG A 309 -37.10 30.02 -24.53
CA ARG A 309 -36.89 31.14 -25.45
C ARG A 309 -36.11 30.67 -26.67
#